data_AF-A0A820THE0-F1
#
_entry.id   AF-A0A820THE0-F1
#
_cell.length_a   1.000
_cell.length_b   1.000
_cell.length_c   1.000
_cell.angle_alpha   90.00
_cell.angle_beta   90.00
_cell.angle_gamma   90.00
#
_symmetry.space_group_name_H-M   'P 1'
#
loop_
_entity.id
_entity.type
_entity.pdbx_description
1 polymer ?
#
loop_
_entity_poly.entity_id
_entity_poly.type
_entity_poly.pdbx_seq_one_letter_code
_entity_poly.pdbx_strand_id
1 'polypeptide(L)'
;SIANIYMEISQLYDYNHSNHIYYLEKALNIFENNIHIQYLITYQCFSFIANYYFKKSLFDKSRKYYLKTLEIQKKIYPKDHSIIIQTQSIIDDIPIEM
;
A
#
# COMPACT_ATOMS: atom_id res chain seq x y z
N SER A 1 10.50 -13.79 0.67
CA SER A 1 9.35 -14.69 0.93
C SER A 1 8.51 -14.79 -0.34
N ILE A 2 7.56 -15.75 -0.44
CA ILE A 2 6.65 -15.84 -1.59
C ILE A 2 5.89 -14.53 -1.82
N ALA A 3 5.50 -13.83 -0.75
CA ALA A 3 4.84 -12.52 -0.85
C ALA A 3 5.72 -11.46 -1.51
N ASN A 4 7.03 -11.43 -1.21
CA ASN A 4 7.97 -10.50 -1.87
C ASN A 4 8.09 -10.79 -3.36
N ILE A 5 8.12 -12.07 -3.75
CA ILE A 5 8.14 -12.46 -5.16
C ILE A 5 6.88 -11.96 -5.88
N TYR A 6 5.71 -12.07 -5.25
CA TYR A 6 4.49 -11.50 -5.82
C TYR A 6 4.54 -9.96 -5.94
N MET A 7 5.13 -9.27 -4.97
CA MET A 7 5.35 -7.82 -5.10
C MET A 7 6.30 -7.48 -6.25
N GLU A 8 7.42 -8.19 -6.40
CA GLU A 8 8.35 -7.99 -7.50
C GLU A 8 7.67 -8.25 -8.85
N ILE A 9 6.91 -9.33 -8.98
CA ILE A 9 6.13 -9.62 -10.20
C ILE A 9 5.11 -8.51 -10.48
N SER A 10 4.42 -8.00 -9.44
CA SER A 10 3.45 -6.91 -9.64
C SER A 10 4.09 -5.66 -10.25
N GLN A 11 5.34 -5.37 -9.91
CA GLN A 11 6.09 -4.22 -10.39
C GLN A 11 6.59 -4.38 -11.84
N LEU A 12 6.56 -5.59 -12.40
CA LEU A 12 6.83 -5.83 -13.82
C LEU A 12 5.66 -5.43 -14.73
N TYR A 13 4.46 -5.25 -14.15
CA TYR A 13 3.28 -4.81 -14.88
C TYR A 13 3.04 -3.31 -14.67
N ASP A 14 2.49 -2.66 -15.69
CA ASP A 14 2.01 -1.28 -15.56
C ASP A 14 1.02 -1.15 -14.41
N TYR A 15 1.10 -0.05 -13.66
CA TYR A 15 0.23 0.23 -12.52
C TYR A 15 -1.27 0.15 -12.82
N ASN A 16 -1.68 0.34 -14.09
CA ASN A 16 -3.09 0.27 -14.50
C ASN A 16 -3.54 -1.13 -14.96
N HIS A 17 -2.60 -2.06 -15.11
CA HIS A 17 -2.83 -3.42 -15.61
C HIS A 17 -3.46 -4.29 -14.51
N SER A 18 -4.40 -5.17 -14.88
CA SER A 18 -5.09 -6.07 -13.93
C SER A 18 -4.14 -6.99 -13.16
N ASN A 19 -3.10 -7.48 -13.82
CA ASN A 19 -2.06 -8.30 -13.18
C ASN A 19 -1.34 -7.57 -12.03
N HIS A 20 -1.17 -6.25 -12.10
CA HIS A 20 -0.52 -5.49 -11.03
C HIS A 20 -1.27 -5.67 -9.71
N ILE A 21 -2.57 -5.37 -9.70
CA ILE A 21 -3.41 -5.53 -8.50
C ILE A 21 -3.56 -7.01 -8.10
N TYR A 22 -3.68 -7.92 -9.07
CA TYR A 22 -3.81 -9.36 -8.80
C TYR A 22 -2.63 -9.92 -7.98
N TYR A 23 -1.39 -9.57 -8.35
CA TYR A 23 -0.22 -10.03 -7.61
C TYR A 23 -0.07 -9.33 -6.26
N LEU A 24 -0.44 -8.05 -6.15
CA LEU A 24 -0.47 -7.36 -4.85
C LEU A 24 -1.49 -7.99 -3.90
N GLU A 25 -2.67 -8.39 -4.37
CA GLU A 25 -3.69 -9.07 -3.55
C GLU A 25 -3.21 -10.44 -3.06
N LYS A 26 -2.45 -11.19 -3.89
CA LYS A 26 -1.80 -12.43 -3.44
C LYS A 26 -0.74 -12.18 -2.36
N ALA A 27 0.09 -11.14 -2.51
CA ALA A 27 1.05 -10.77 -1.49
C ALA A 27 0.34 -10.39 -0.18
N LEU A 28 -0.72 -9.58 -0.29
CA LEU A 28 -1.52 -9.15 0.85
C LEU A 28 -2.16 -10.32 1.59
N ASN A 29 -2.74 -11.29 0.88
CA ASN A 29 -3.32 -12.48 1.50
C ASN A 29 -2.29 -13.26 2.34
N ILE A 30 -1.02 -13.30 1.90
CA ILE A 30 0.05 -13.92 2.69
C ILE A 30 0.39 -13.05 3.89
N PHE A 31 0.44 -11.73 3.73
CA PHE A 31 0.71 -10.79 4.81
C PHE A 31 -0.37 -10.84 5.92
N GLU A 32 -1.65 -10.92 5.56
CA GLU A 32 -2.76 -10.98 6.51
C GLU A 32 -2.87 -12.32 7.26
N ASN A 33 -2.46 -13.43 6.63
CA ASN A 33 -2.51 -14.76 7.23
C ASN A 33 -1.29 -15.11 8.11
N ASN A 34 -0.33 -14.20 8.26
CA ASN A 34 0.89 -14.48 9.00
C ASN A 34 1.12 -13.43 10.09
N ILE A 35 0.91 -13.85 11.34
CA ILE A 35 1.01 -13.02 12.55
C ILE A 35 2.43 -12.41 12.74
N HIS A 36 3.45 -12.99 12.12
CA HIS A 36 4.86 -12.61 12.30
C HIS A 36 5.44 -11.75 11.18
N ILE A 37 4.65 -11.28 10.22
CA ILE A 37 5.21 -10.63 9.04
C ILE A 37 5.78 -9.24 9.34
N GLN A 38 6.98 -9.03 8.80
CA GLN A 38 7.79 -7.82 8.88
C GLN A 38 6.97 -6.59 8.48
N TYR A 39 6.74 -5.71 9.46
CA TYR A 39 6.03 -4.43 9.30
C TYR A 39 6.52 -3.65 8.06
N LEU A 40 7.81 -3.73 7.73
CA LEU A 40 8.44 -2.95 6.67
C LEU A 40 7.89 -3.24 5.25
N ILE A 41 7.55 -4.50 4.94
CA ILE A 41 7.13 -4.86 3.57
C ILE A 41 5.61 -4.74 3.40
N THR A 42 4.87 -4.93 4.50
CA THR A 42 3.41 -4.83 4.50
C THR A 42 2.91 -3.43 4.14
N TYR A 43 3.55 -2.37 4.66
CA TYR A 43 3.13 -1.00 4.34
C TYR A 43 3.38 -0.66 2.86
N GLN A 44 4.43 -1.21 2.25
CA GLN A 44 4.73 -1.02 0.82
C GLN A 44 3.64 -1.65 -0.04
N CYS A 45 3.22 -2.89 0.28
CA CYS A 45 2.13 -3.56 -0.40
C CYS A 45 0.83 -2.74 -0.33
N PHE A 46 0.44 -2.27 0.85
CA PHE A 46 -0.70 -1.37 1.00
C PHE A 46 -0.54 -0.08 0.19
N SER A 47 0.65 0.51 0.12
CA SER A 47 0.89 1.73 -0.64
C SER A 47 0.72 1.53 -2.15
N PHE A 48 1.11 0.37 -2.69
CA PHE A 48 0.90 0.05 -4.09
C PHE A 48 -0.58 -0.17 -4.42
N ILE A 49 -1.30 -0.85 -3.53
CA ILE A 49 -2.76 -1.03 -3.67
C ILE A 49 -3.47 0.35 -3.60
N ALA A 50 -3.03 1.23 -2.70
CA ALA A 50 -3.59 2.58 -2.59
C ALA A 50 -3.37 3.39 -3.87
N ASN A 51 -2.16 3.33 -4.43
CA ASN A 51 -1.82 3.94 -5.74
C ASN A 51 -2.70 3.40 -6.87
N TYR A 52 -2.90 2.07 -6.93
CA TYR A 52 -3.77 1.45 -7.92
C TYR A 52 -5.18 2.04 -7.87
N TYR A 53 -5.78 2.11 -6.68
CA TYR A 53 -7.11 2.69 -6.52
C TYR A 53 -7.16 4.19 -6.79
N PHE A 54 -6.11 4.93 -6.45
CA PHE A 54 -5.98 6.35 -6.79
C PHE A 54 -6.06 6.57 -8.29
N LYS A 55 -5.31 5.78 -9.08
CA LYS A 55 -5.31 5.86 -10.55
C LYS A 55 -6.65 5.45 -11.17
N LYS A 56 -7.46 4.67 -10.47
CA LYS A 56 -8.84 4.33 -10.87
C LYS A 56 -9.87 5.35 -10.40
N SER A 57 -9.45 6.46 -9.78
CA SER A 57 -10.35 7.45 -9.17
C SER A 57 -11.29 6.84 -8.13
N LEU A 58 -10.86 5.77 -7.46
CA LEU A 58 -11.59 5.13 -6.36
C LEU A 58 -11.01 5.67 -5.04
N PHE A 59 -11.32 6.92 -4.73
CA PHE A 59 -10.59 7.69 -3.72
C PHE A 59 -10.81 7.15 -2.31
N ASP A 60 -12.00 6.68 -1.98
CA ASP A 60 -12.28 6.05 -0.67
C ASP A 60 -11.44 4.81 -0.43
N LYS A 61 -11.31 3.95 -1.45
CA LYS A 61 -10.46 2.75 -1.37
C LYS A 61 -9.00 3.14 -1.25
N SER A 62 -8.54 4.10 -2.06
CA SER A 62 -7.18 4.60 -2.00
C SER A 62 -6.83 5.12 -0.60
N ARG A 63 -7.66 6.02 -0.06
CA ARG A 63 -7.50 6.60 1.28
C ARG A 63 -7.43 5.53 2.36
N LYS A 64 -8.33 4.54 2.31
CA LYS A 64 -8.35 3.41 3.25
C LYS A 64 -7.00 2.67 3.29
N TYR A 65 -6.39 2.42 2.13
CA TYR A 65 -5.11 1.71 2.07
C TYR A 65 -3.93 2.58 2.48
N TYR A 66 -3.91 3.88 2.13
CA TYR A 66 -2.88 4.79 2.65
C TYR A 66 -2.94 4.96 4.16
N LEU A 67 -4.14 4.98 4.76
CA LEU A 67 -4.28 5.01 6.22
C LEU A 67 -3.66 3.77 6.88
N LYS A 68 -3.85 2.57 6.29
CA LYS A 68 -3.16 1.34 6.75
C LYS A 68 -1.63 1.45 6.60
N THR A 69 -1.16 2.00 5.48
CA THR A 69 0.28 2.28 5.27
C THR A 69 0.82 3.20 6.37
N LEU A 70 0.14 4.31 6.65
CA LEU A 70 0.53 5.29 7.67
C LEU A 70 0.55 4.69 9.08
N GLU A 71 -0.44 3.85 9.42
CA GLU A 71 -0.50 3.18 10.71
C GLU A 71 0.75 2.33 10.97
N ILE A 72 1.18 1.57 9.96
CA ILE A 72 2.38 0.74 10.08
C ILE A 72 3.65 1.60 10.12
N GLN A 73 3.77 2.62 9.26
CA GLN A 73 4.93 3.50 9.27
C GLN A 73 5.13 4.18 10.63
N LYS A 74 4.05 4.60 11.30
CA LYS A 74 4.10 5.17 12.67
C LYS A 74 4.59 4.19 13.74
N LYS A 75 4.51 2.88 13.50
CA LYS A 75 5.05 1.84 14.40
C LYS A 75 6.53 1.56 14.16
N ILE A 76 7.02 1.81 12.94
CA ILE A 76 8.41 1.51 12.53
C ILE A 76 9.32 2.72 12.70
N TYR A 77 8.84 3.90 12.30
CA TYR A 77 9.66 5.09 12.16
C TYR A 77 9.36 6.13 13.24
N PRO A 78 10.35 6.96 13.63
CA PRO A 78 10.11 8.14 14.46
C PRO A 78 9.09 9.07 13.81
N LYS A 79 8.35 9.85 14.62
CA LYS A 79 7.24 10.71 14.16
C LYS A 79 7.62 11.68 13.04
N ASP A 80 8.85 12.18 13.05
CA ASP A 80 9.34 13.19 12.08
C ASP A 80 10.01 12.55 10.85
N HIS A 81 9.92 11.24 10.70
CA HIS A 81 10.48 10.55 9.55
C HIS A 81 9.75 10.97 8.26
N SER A 82 10.52 11.33 7.24
CA SER A 82 10.01 11.86 5.96
C SER A 82 8.92 10.98 5.33
N ILE A 83 9.03 9.66 5.46
CA ILE A 83 8.03 8.71 4.92
C ILE A 83 6.63 8.89 5.52
N ILE A 84 6.52 9.23 6.82
CA ILE A 84 5.24 9.46 7.50
C ILE A 84 4.64 10.75 6.96
N ILE A 85 5.46 11.80 6.85
CA ILE A 85 5.05 13.12 6.32
C ILE A 85 4.56 13.00 4.88
N GLN A 86 5.31 12.28 4.02
CA GLN A 86 4.92 12.03 2.63
C GLN A 86 3.58 11.30 2.54
N THR A 87 3.41 10.23 3.33
CA THR A 87 2.17 9.45 3.31
C THR A 87 0.98 10.26 3.81
N GLN A 88 1.18 11.09 4.84
CA GLN A 88 0.14 12.02 5.32
C GLN A 88 -0.24 13.04 4.24
N SER A 89 0.74 13.67 3.57
CA SER A 89 0.48 14.61 2.47
C SER A 89 -0.34 13.95 1.36
N ILE A 90 0.01 12.71 0.98
CA ILE A 90 -0.77 11.97 -0.03
C ILE A 90 -2.21 11.78 0.42
N ILE A 91 -2.45 11.41 1.68
CA ILE A 91 -3.80 11.25 2.22
C ILE A 91 -4.59 12.56 2.15
N ASP A 92 -3.95 13.67 2.51
CA ASP A 92 -4.56 15.00 2.53
C ASP A 92 -4.90 15.48 1.10
N ASP A 93 -4.09 15.10 0.10
CA ASP A 93 -4.28 15.43 -1.31
C ASP A 93 -5.32 14.56 -2.04
N ILE A 94 -5.75 13.43 -1.45
CA ILE A 94 -6.80 12.59 -2.05
C ILE A 94 -8.13 13.36 -2.00
N PRO A 95 -8.85 13.49 -3.13
CA PRO A 95 -10.17 14.13 -3.15
C PRO A 95 -11.16 13.46 -2.19
N ILE A 96 -12.06 14.26 -1.62
CA ILE A 96 -13.23 13.77 -0.89
C ILE A 96 -14.35 13.73 -1.91
N GLU A 97 -14.86 12.53 -2.22
CA GLU A 97 -16.10 12.40 -3.00
C GLU A 97 -17.25 12.92 -2.14
N MET A 98 -17.99 13.93 -2.64
CA MET A 98 -19.16 14.54 -2.00
C MET A 98 -20.44 13.76 -2.32
#